data_AF-A0A7W9FIA7-F1
#
_entry.id   AF-A0A7W9FIA7-F1
#
_cell.length_a   1.000
_cell.length_b   1.000
_cell.length_c   1.000
_cell.angle_alpha   90.00
_cell.angle_beta   90.00
_cell.angle_gamma   90.00
#
_symmetry.space_group_name_H-M   'P 1'
#
loop_
_entity.id
_entity.type
_entity.pdbx_description
1 polymer ?
#
loop_
_entity_poly.entity_id
_entity_poly.type
_entity_poly.pdbx_seq_one_letter_code
_entity_poly.pdbx_strand_id
1 'polypeptide(L)'
;MFSPNTTRRLTQAAALANTAAGDHGGQTLPERLDEQHLADILADVSPHAGEARPAGAEPSSSATLRSVRKLRAAIAGIWHDAAAEDAGAALAGINHLLSAAGPVQLILPGGPDGERPGTAATAPHAAGGPAAGSPARTPAVLDAGREGDPAEKELSTAFALALTDVALAGELTRLRTCSGEACDNAFVDLTRNRSKQFCDEANCANRAHVRAYRARRAAEAGDEETGAVSADRAVQQDAVRDRAPDGEGTKPGKKAKKDKGKKKSKKHKK
;
A
#
# COMPACT_ATOMS: atom_id res chain seq x y z
N MET A 1 18.00 1.57 -6.90
CA MET A 1 17.45 0.52 -6.02
C MET A 1 17.98 0.84 -4.63
N PHE A 2 17.11 0.89 -3.62
CA PHE A 2 17.52 1.28 -2.27
C PHE A 2 18.41 0.23 -1.62
N SER A 3 19.11 0.60 -0.55
CA SER A 3 19.86 -0.38 0.24
C SER A 3 18.91 -1.46 0.81
N PRO A 4 19.39 -2.68 1.10
CA PRO A 4 18.57 -3.70 1.75
C PRO A 4 17.95 -3.22 3.08
N ASN A 5 18.68 -2.40 3.83
CA ASN A 5 18.20 -1.84 5.11
C ASN A 5 17.07 -0.82 4.88
N THR A 6 17.27 0.13 3.97
CA THR A 6 16.24 1.11 3.56
C THR A 6 14.98 0.38 3.08
N THR A 7 15.16 -0.63 2.22
CA THR A 7 14.05 -1.44 1.68
C THR A 7 13.27 -2.14 2.79
N ARG A 8 13.96 -2.77 3.74
CA ARG A 8 13.32 -3.44 4.89
C ARG A 8 12.53 -2.44 5.74
N ARG A 9 13.11 -1.28 6.06
CA ARG A 9 12.46 -0.24 6.87
C ARG A 9 11.24 0.36 6.19
N LEU A 10 11.28 0.56 4.88
CA LEU A 10 10.13 1.01 4.10
C LEU A 10 8.98 0.00 4.13
N THR A 11 9.29 -1.29 3.97
CA THR A 11 8.28 -2.36 4.08
C THR A 11 7.70 -2.42 5.50
N GLN A 12 8.53 -2.26 6.54
CA GLN A 12 8.08 -2.22 7.93
C GLN A 12 7.20 -1.00 8.23
N ALA A 13 7.54 0.18 7.70
CA ALA A 13 6.71 1.38 7.84
C ALA A 13 5.33 1.19 7.18
N ALA A 14 5.28 0.60 6.00
CA ALA A 14 4.03 0.24 5.33
C ALA A 14 3.23 -0.79 6.15
N ALA A 15 3.87 -1.83 6.68
CA ALA A 15 3.22 -2.81 7.53
C ALA A 15 2.63 -2.17 8.79
N LEU A 16 3.38 -1.27 9.45
CA LEU A 16 2.87 -0.50 10.59
C LEU A 16 1.65 0.33 10.17
N ALA A 17 1.70 1.06 9.05
CA ALA A 17 0.57 1.83 8.54
C ALA A 17 -0.68 0.94 8.34
N ASN A 18 -0.49 -0.27 7.83
CA ASN A 18 -1.58 -1.19 7.52
C ASN A 18 -2.25 -1.79 8.76
N THR A 19 -1.69 -1.66 9.97
CA THR A 19 -2.33 -2.12 11.22
C THR A 19 -3.55 -1.30 11.65
N ALA A 20 -3.80 -0.15 11.02
CA ALA A 20 -4.96 0.68 11.32
C ALA A 20 -6.27 -0.08 11.05
N ALA A 21 -7.36 0.36 11.70
CA ALA A 21 -8.69 -0.09 11.32
C ALA A 21 -9.04 0.43 9.93
N GLY A 22 -9.76 -0.36 9.14
CA GLY A 22 -10.14 0.02 7.78
C GLY A 22 -10.36 -1.17 6.87
N ASP A 23 -10.42 -0.91 5.57
CA ASP A 23 -10.61 -1.96 4.58
C ASP A 23 -9.27 -2.57 4.17
N HIS A 24 -9.17 -3.89 4.27
CA HIS A 24 -7.99 -4.67 3.94
C HIS A 24 -8.39 -5.88 3.08
N GLY A 25 -8.20 -5.75 1.76
CA GLY A 25 -8.41 -6.84 0.81
C GLY A 25 -9.82 -7.41 0.80
N GLY A 26 -10.84 -6.56 0.85
CA GLY A 26 -12.25 -6.95 0.81
C GLY A 26 -12.88 -7.21 2.18
N GLN A 27 -12.17 -6.94 3.27
CA GLN A 27 -12.64 -7.10 4.64
C GLN A 27 -12.39 -5.81 5.42
N THR A 28 -13.38 -5.33 6.17
CA THR A 28 -13.14 -4.27 7.15
C THR A 28 -12.58 -4.89 8.42
N LEU A 29 -11.31 -4.62 8.74
CA LEU A 29 -10.64 -5.13 9.93
C LEU A 29 -10.61 -4.05 11.03
N PRO A 30 -10.63 -4.46 12.31
CA PRO A 30 -10.45 -3.54 13.42
C PRO A 30 -8.99 -3.08 13.51
N GLU A 31 -8.73 -2.17 14.46
CA GLU A 31 -7.39 -1.81 14.92
C GLU A 31 -6.59 -3.06 15.33
N ARG A 32 -5.42 -3.29 14.73
CA ARG A 32 -4.59 -4.49 14.93
C ARG A 32 -3.26 -4.23 15.66
N LEU A 33 -2.96 -2.97 15.99
CA LEU A 33 -1.76 -2.63 16.76
C LEU A 33 -2.05 -2.76 18.27
N ASP A 34 -1.58 -3.85 18.86
CA ASP A 34 -1.56 -4.11 20.30
C ASP A 34 -0.12 -4.16 20.85
N GLU A 35 0.03 -4.44 22.15
CA GLU A 35 1.32 -4.44 22.85
C GLU A 35 2.28 -5.51 22.30
N GLN A 36 1.74 -6.69 21.97
CA GLN A 36 2.55 -7.79 21.43
C GLN A 36 3.03 -7.48 20.02
N HIS A 37 2.12 -6.99 19.17
CA HIS A 37 2.45 -6.61 17.80
C HIS A 37 3.47 -5.46 17.78
N LEU A 38 3.36 -4.50 18.70
CA LEU A 38 4.37 -3.44 18.84
C LEU A 38 5.73 -4.01 19.25
N ALA A 39 5.78 -4.95 20.19
CA ALA A 39 7.03 -5.59 20.61
C ALA A 39 7.70 -6.33 19.44
N ASP A 40 6.92 -7.04 18.62
CA ASP A 40 7.42 -7.75 17.44
C ASP A 40 8.00 -6.76 16.42
N ILE A 41 7.31 -5.64 16.14
CA ILE A 41 7.79 -4.60 15.22
C ILE A 41 9.11 -3.98 15.72
N LEU A 42 9.23 -3.68 17.02
CA LEU A 42 10.44 -3.10 17.60
C LEU A 42 11.64 -4.06 17.53
N ALA A 43 11.43 -5.33 17.88
CA ALA A 43 12.45 -6.36 17.76
C ALA A 43 12.96 -6.49 16.31
N ASP A 44 12.05 -6.31 15.35
CA ASP A 44 12.37 -6.30 13.95
C ASP A 44 13.14 -5.04 13.52
N VAL A 45 12.69 -3.84 13.87
CA VAL A 45 13.33 -2.59 13.44
C VAL A 45 14.76 -2.46 14.00
N SER A 46 14.96 -2.91 15.23
CA SER A 46 16.24 -2.82 15.94
C SER A 46 16.63 -4.15 16.60
N PRO A 47 17.13 -5.12 15.83
CA PRO A 47 17.47 -6.44 16.37
C PRO A 47 18.60 -6.40 17.41
N HIS A 48 19.38 -5.30 17.45
CA HIS A 48 20.49 -5.09 18.37
C HIS A 48 20.18 -4.11 19.51
N ALA A 49 18.96 -3.57 19.61
CA ALA A 49 18.60 -2.64 20.69
C ALA A 49 18.56 -3.30 22.08
N GLY A 50 18.34 -4.62 22.14
CA GLY A 50 18.27 -5.38 23.39
C GLY A 50 19.54 -5.32 24.24
N GLU A 51 20.71 -5.03 23.66
CA GLU A 51 21.99 -4.93 24.38
C GLU A 51 22.25 -3.52 24.94
N ALA A 52 21.60 -2.49 24.39
CA ALA A 52 21.81 -1.08 24.75
C ALA A 52 20.64 -0.46 25.55
N ARG A 53 19.53 -1.19 25.73
CA ARG A 53 18.35 -0.68 26.42
C ARG A 53 18.61 -0.60 27.92
N PRO A 54 18.43 0.56 28.58
CA PRO A 54 18.59 0.65 30.02
C PRO A 54 17.61 -0.31 30.70
N ALA A 55 18.13 -1.15 31.61
CA ALA A 55 17.33 -2.06 32.42
C ALA A 55 16.27 -1.26 33.19
N GLY A 56 14.99 -1.46 32.84
CA GLY A 56 13.85 -0.82 33.52
C GLY A 56 12.83 -0.09 32.63
N ALA A 57 13.03 -0.02 31.31
CA ALA A 57 12.00 0.48 30.40
C ALA A 57 10.96 -0.64 30.12
N GLU A 58 9.99 -0.80 31.03
CA GLU A 58 8.82 -1.67 30.87
C GLU A 58 8.26 -1.53 29.44
N PRO A 59 8.21 -2.62 28.65
CA PRO A 59 7.70 -2.56 27.29
C PRO A 59 6.19 -2.31 27.31
N SER A 60 5.79 -1.28 26.57
CA SER A 60 4.43 -0.98 26.15
C SER A 60 3.43 -0.65 27.25
N SER A 61 3.36 0.64 27.61
CA SER A 61 2.21 1.20 28.30
C SER A 61 1.09 1.59 27.30
N SER A 62 -0.14 1.76 27.77
CA SER A 62 -1.23 2.33 26.94
C SER A 62 -0.90 3.72 26.35
N ALA A 63 0.02 4.46 26.97
CA ALA A 63 0.54 5.73 26.45
C ALA A 63 1.49 5.52 25.26
N THR A 64 2.37 4.51 25.34
CA THR A 64 3.27 4.09 24.24
C THR A 64 2.47 3.73 22.99
N LEU A 65 1.45 2.87 23.12
CA LEU A 65 0.58 2.52 22.00
C LEU A 65 -0.10 3.75 21.39
N ARG A 66 -0.51 4.72 22.22
CA ARG A 66 -1.13 5.97 21.73
C ARG A 66 -0.14 6.79 20.90
N SER A 67 1.10 6.92 21.37
CA SER A 67 2.17 7.62 20.64
C SER A 67 2.48 6.93 19.32
N VAL A 68 2.62 5.60 19.31
CA VAL A 68 2.90 4.84 18.09
C VAL A 68 1.72 4.87 17.11
N ARG A 69 0.46 4.86 17.58
CA ARG A 69 -0.71 5.05 16.71
C ARG A 69 -0.73 6.44 16.05
N LYS A 70 -0.28 7.49 16.75
CA LYS A 70 -0.12 8.83 16.18
C LYS A 70 0.98 8.85 15.10
N LEU A 71 2.13 8.22 15.38
CA LEU A 71 3.20 8.03 14.40
C LEU A 71 2.70 7.27 13.16
N ARG A 72 1.98 6.17 13.36
CA ARG A 72 1.37 5.38 12.28
C ARG A 72 0.46 6.23 11.40
N ALA A 73 -0.39 7.06 11.99
CA ALA A 73 -1.28 7.94 11.23
C ALA A 73 -0.50 8.94 10.37
N ALA A 74 0.61 9.49 10.89
CA ALA A 74 1.49 10.36 10.11
C ALA A 74 2.16 9.62 8.95
N ILE A 75 2.63 8.38 9.18
CA ILE A 75 3.20 7.52 8.13
C ILE A 75 2.16 7.22 7.05
N ALA A 76 0.94 6.83 7.43
CA ALA A 76 -0.15 6.56 6.49
C ALA A 76 -0.48 7.79 5.63
N GLY A 77 -0.47 8.99 6.24
CA GLY A 77 -0.64 10.26 5.52
C GLY A 77 0.40 10.48 4.43
N ILE A 78 1.68 10.19 4.70
CA ILE A 78 2.76 10.31 3.68
C ILE A 78 2.48 9.40 2.48
N TRP A 79 2.03 8.16 2.72
CA TRP A 79 1.65 7.25 1.63
C TRP A 79 0.45 7.76 0.84
N HIS A 80 -0.56 8.30 1.52
CA HIS A 80 -1.73 8.88 0.87
C HIS A 80 -1.34 10.06 -0.02
N ASP A 81 -0.54 11.00 0.48
CA ASP A 81 -0.11 12.18 -0.25
C ASP A 81 0.80 11.81 -1.44
N ALA A 82 1.72 10.86 -1.24
CA ALA A 82 2.56 10.34 -2.32
C ALA A 82 1.74 9.62 -3.41
N ALA A 83 0.72 8.84 -3.03
CA ALA A 83 -0.19 8.17 -3.95
C ALA A 83 -1.09 9.16 -4.71
N ALA A 84 -1.39 10.32 -4.12
CA ALA A 84 -2.08 11.44 -4.76
C ALA A 84 -1.17 12.29 -5.66
N GLU A 85 0.10 11.90 -5.82
CA GLU A 85 1.14 12.64 -6.54
C GLU A 85 1.41 14.05 -5.97
N ASP A 86 1.05 14.29 -4.70
CA ASP A 86 1.36 15.52 -3.98
C ASP A 86 2.70 15.39 -3.26
N ALA A 87 3.78 15.63 -4.01
CA ALA A 87 5.13 15.60 -3.46
C ALA A 87 5.34 16.64 -2.34
N GLY A 88 4.64 17.78 -2.37
CA GLY A 88 4.79 18.84 -1.37
C GLY A 88 4.25 18.39 -0.02
N ALA A 89 3.04 17.85 0.01
CA ALA A 89 2.42 17.29 1.21
C ALA A 89 3.19 16.08 1.75
N ALA A 90 3.62 15.17 0.88
CA ALA A 90 4.44 14.02 1.28
C ALA A 90 5.76 14.45 1.94
N LEU A 91 6.46 15.44 1.38
CA LEU A 91 7.68 15.99 1.98
C LEU A 91 7.40 16.70 3.30
N ALA A 92 6.28 17.41 3.43
CA ALA A 92 5.87 18.01 4.70
C ALA A 92 5.67 16.95 5.79
N GLY A 93 5.04 15.82 5.45
CA GLY A 93 4.90 14.67 6.36
C GLY A 93 6.26 14.07 6.75
N ILE A 94 7.17 13.87 5.79
CA ILE A 94 8.53 13.37 6.08
C ILE A 94 9.30 14.34 6.99
N ASN A 95 9.21 15.66 6.74
CA ASN A 95 9.85 16.67 7.57
C ASN A 95 9.27 16.69 8.99
N HIS A 96 7.96 16.46 9.14
CA HIS A 96 7.34 16.31 10.46
C HIS A 96 7.90 15.07 11.18
N LEU A 97 8.08 13.93 10.49
CA LEU A 97 8.71 12.75 11.07
C LEU A 97 10.17 12.98 11.49
N LEU A 98 10.96 13.66 10.65
CA LEU A 98 12.34 14.03 10.98
C LEU A 98 12.40 14.95 12.21
N SER A 99 11.50 15.92 12.29
CA SER A 99 11.40 16.82 13.45
C SER A 99 10.97 16.05 14.71
N ALA A 100 10.05 15.10 14.57
CA ALA A 100 9.61 14.24 15.66
C ALA A 100 10.71 13.27 16.12
N ALA A 101 11.55 12.75 15.24
CA ALA A 101 12.69 11.90 15.62
C ALA A 101 13.69 12.64 16.54
N GLY A 102 13.80 13.97 16.38
CA GLY A 102 14.72 14.80 17.15
C GLY A 102 16.17 14.63 16.69
N PRO A 103 17.16 14.99 17.53
CA PRO A 103 18.57 14.81 17.19
C PRO A 103 18.91 13.31 17.15
N VAL A 104 19.28 12.82 15.97
CA VAL A 104 19.67 11.43 15.74
C VAL A 104 21.18 11.30 15.84
N GLN A 105 21.67 10.30 16.59
CA GLN A 105 23.11 10.00 16.71
C GLN A 105 23.40 8.57 16.26
N LEU A 106 24.64 8.31 15.85
CA LEU A 106 25.16 6.98 15.59
C LEU A 106 26.11 6.59 16.72
N ILE A 107 25.83 5.47 17.37
CA ILE A 107 26.63 4.95 18.48
C ILE A 107 27.17 3.57 18.14
N LEU A 108 28.39 3.26 18.59
CA LEU A 108 28.93 1.89 18.52
C LEU A 108 28.53 1.14 19.79
N PRO A 109 27.81 0.00 19.68
CA PRO A 109 27.49 -0.83 20.85
C PRO A 109 28.78 -1.26 21.57
N GLY A 110 28.86 -1.04 22.88
CA GLY A 110 30.01 -1.41 23.71
C GLY A 110 31.29 -0.58 23.51
N GLY A 111 31.23 0.53 22.76
CA GLY A 111 32.35 1.48 22.65
C GLY A 111 32.53 2.36 23.90
N PRO A 112 33.64 3.12 24.02
CA PRO A 112 33.87 4.06 25.12
C PRO A 112 32.81 5.17 25.20
N ASP A 113 32.07 5.40 24.11
CA ASP A 113 30.92 6.30 24.03
C ASP A 113 29.61 5.68 24.53
N GLY A 114 29.64 4.41 24.97
CA GLY A 114 28.57 3.80 25.79
C GLY A 114 28.39 4.56 27.12
N GLU A 115 29.45 5.25 27.56
CA GLU A 115 29.38 6.36 28.50
C GLU A 115 28.89 7.61 27.75
N ARG A 116 27.59 7.88 27.86
CA ARG A 116 26.95 9.07 27.27
C ARG A 116 27.71 10.36 27.65
N PRO A 117 27.83 11.34 26.75
CA PRO A 117 28.28 12.68 27.14
C PRO A 117 27.27 13.29 28.13
N GLY A 118 27.59 13.31 29.43
CA GLY A 118 26.76 13.93 30.46
C GLY A 118 26.83 13.35 31.88
N THR A 119 27.36 12.14 32.08
CA THR A 119 27.56 11.59 33.43
C THR A 119 29.05 11.45 33.74
N ALA A 120 29.71 12.58 33.98
CA ALA A 120 31.03 12.58 34.58
C ALA A 120 30.91 12.19 36.06
N ALA A 121 31.14 10.91 36.37
CA ALA A 121 31.56 10.46 37.68
C ALA A 121 32.81 9.59 37.49
N THR A 122 33.95 10.13 37.89
CA THR A 122 35.27 9.49 37.89
C THR A 122 35.29 8.13 38.58
N ALA A 123 35.72 7.09 37.87
CA ALA A 123 36.26 5.86 38.47
C ALA A 123 37.37 5.27 37.56
N PRO A 124 38.40 4.63 38.13
CA PRO A 124 39.64 4.30 37.42
C PRO A 124 39.53 3.00 36.62
N HIS A 125 40.27 2.98 35.51
CA HIS A 125 40.42 1.86 34.59
C HIS A 125 40.82 0.55 35.29
N ALA A 126 39.93 -0.45 35.27
CA ALA A 126 40.28 -1.84 35.50
C ALA A 126 40.41 -2.55 34.14
N ALA A 127 41.61 -3.05 33.86
CA ALA A 127 41.90 -3.91 32.73
C ALA A 127 41.38 -5.34 32.97
N GLY A 128 40.77 -5.97 31.96
CA GLY A 128 40.54 -7.42 31.99
C GLY A 128 39.64 -8.00 30.89
N GLY A 129 40.25 -8.77 29.96
CA GLY A 129 39.62 -9.94 29.33
C GLY A 129 39.24 -9.84 27.85
N PRO A 130 39.60 -10.83 26.99
CA PRO A 130 39.57 -10.67 25.53
C PRO A 130 38.28 -11.20 24.86
N ALA A 131 37.75 -10.47 23.86
CA ALA A 131 36.99 -10.95 22.68
C ALA A 131 36.35 -9.73 21.97
N ALA A 132 36.14 -9.63 20.66
CA ALA A 132 36.54 -10.36 19.48
C ALA A 132 36.19 -9.44 18.29
N GLY A 133 37.10 -9.27 17.32
CA GLY A 133 36.85 -8.48 16.11
C GLY A 133 37.29 -7.02 16.19
N SER A 134 37.79 -6.48 15.07
CA SER A 134 38.14 -5.07 14.94
C SER A 134 36.87 -4.21 15.07
N PRO A 135 36.87 -3.12 15.89
CA PRO A 135 35.70 -2.25 16.04
C PRO A 135 35.24 -1.63 14.72
N ALA A 136 36.11 -1.60 13.71
CA ALA A 136 35.79 -1.14 12.35
C ALA A 136 34.73 -2.00 11.62
N ARG A 137 34.41 -3.21 12.10
CA ARG A 137 33.39 -4.08 11.50
C ARG A 137 32.11 -4.18 12.31
N THR A 138 32.05 -3.56 13.49
CA THR A 138 30.84 -3.54 14.33
C THR A 138 29.84 -2.55 13.73
N PRO A 139 28.59 -2.96 13.45
CA PRO A 139 27.59 -2.05 12.94
C PRO A 139 27.23 -1.01 14.01
N ALA A 140 27.26 0.27 13.65
CA ALA A 140 26.71 1.33 14.48
C ALA A 140 25.18 1.21 14.57
N VAL A 141 24.61 1.64 15.69
CA VAL A 141 23.17 1.70 15.93
C VAL A 141 22.72 3.16 16.05
N LEU A 142 21.44 3.40 15.79
CA LEU A 142 20.84 4.74 15.91
C LEU A 142 20.43 4.97 17.36
N ASP A 143 20.87 6.08 17.96
CA ASP A 143 20.32 6.61 19.21
C ASP A 143 19.31 7.70 18.87
N ALA A 144 18.05 7.48 19.23
CA ALA A 144 16.95 8.38 18.94
C ALA A 144 16.83 9.48 20.02
N GLY A 145 16.21 10.61 19.67
CA GLY A 145 16.01 11.72 20.61
C GLY A 145 15.26 11.27 21.88
N ARG A 146 15.68 11.74 23.05
CA ARG A 146 15.14 11.29 24.36
C ARG A 146 13.85 11.95 24.81
N GLU A 147 13.40 12.96 24.08
CA GLU A 147 12.18 13.69 24.42
C GLU A 147 10.96 12.95 23.87
N GLY A 148 10.30 12.12 24.68
CA GLY A 148 9.05 11.46 24.31
C GLY A 148 9.06 9.97 24.64
N ASP A 149 8.19 9.22 23.96
CA ASP A 149 8.12 7.77 24.13
C ASP A 149 9.28 7.10 23.37
N PRO A 150 10.11 6.26 24.03
CA PRO A 150 11.28 5.67 23.39
C PRO A 150 10.96 4.79 22.17
N ALA A 151 9.86 4.04 22.21
CA ALA A 151 9.48 3.17 21.09
C ALA A 151 9.01 4.01 19.89
N GLU A 152 8.23 5.05 20.13
CA GLU A 152 7.86 6.01 19.09
C GLU A 152 9.10 6.67 18.47
N LYS A 153 10.09 7.07 19.28
CA LYS A 153 11.32 7.72 18.81
C LYS A 153 12.20 6.82 17.98
N GLU A 154 12.34 5.58 18.39
CA GLU A 154 13.08 4.56 17.67
C GLU A 154 12.46 4.27 16.30
N LEU A 155 11.14 4.05 16.26
CA LEU A 155 10.40 3.82 15.02
C LEU A 155 10.41 5.05 14.12
N SER A 156 10.14 6.24 14.65
CA SER A 156 10.14 7.49 13.86
C SER A 156 11.52 7.76 13.26
N THR A 157 12.59 7.60 14.03
CA THR A 157 13.97 7.73 13.52
C THR A 157 14.24 6.73 12.39
N ALA A 158 13.92 5.45 12.60
CA ALA A 158 14.19 4.43 11.60
C ALA A 158 13.44 4.68 10.29
N PHE A 159 12.15 5.00 10.37
CA PHE A 159 11.29 5.21 9.21
C PHE A 159 11.52 6.57 8.54
N ALA A 160 11.79 7.63 9.29
CA ALA A 160 12.09 8.95 8.73
C ALA A 160 13.34 8.90 7.85
N LEU A 161 14.41 8.23 8.29
CA LEU A 161 15.62 8.05 7.48
C LEU A 161 15.35 7.28 6.19
N ALA A 162 14.58 6.19 6.28
CA ALA A 162 14.24 5.40 5.10
C ALA A 162 13.35 6.15 4.11
N LEU A 163 12.38 6.95 4.59
CA LEU A 163 11.54 7.80 3.75
C LEU A 163 12.33 8.98 3.15
N THR A 164 13.30 9.50 3.89
CA THR A 164 14.22 10.53 3.38
C THR A 164 15.04 10.01 2.21
N ASP A 165 15.55 8.77 2.27
CA ASP A 165 16.24 8.14 1.13
C ASP A 165 15.35 8.09 -0.12
N VAL A 166 14.06 7.79 0.04
CA VAL A 166 13.09 7.77 -1.08
C VAL A 166 12.89 9.17 -1.67
N ALA A 167 12.71 10.17 -0.79
CA ALA A 167 12.52 11.56 -1.18
C ALA A 167 13.75 12.11 -1.93
N LEU A 168 14.95 11.91 -1.39
CA LEU A 168 16.21 12.36 -2.00
C LEU A 168 16.50 11.66 -3.32
N ALA A 169 16.06 10.40 -3.47
CA ALA A 169 16.15 9.69 -4.74
C ALA A 169 15.11 10.17 -5.78
N GLY A 170 14.14 11.01 -5.42
CA GLY A 170 13.05 11.43 -6.30
C GLY A 170 12.07 10.30 -6.60
N GLU A 171 11.92 9.32 -5.71
CA GLU A 171 11.19 8.07 -5.94
C GLU A 171 9.91 7.96 -5.09
N LEU A 172 9.31 9.09 -4.70
CA LEU A 172 8.06 9.13 -3.90
C LEU A 172 6.91 8.37 -4.57
N THR A 173 6.90 8.27 -5.91
CA THR A 173 5.92 7.49 -6.69
C THR A 173 5.94 5.98 -6.40
N ARG A 174 6.96 5.49 -5.69
CA ARG A 174 7.01 4.10 -5.21
C ARG A 174 6.18 3.88 -3.96
N LEU A 175 5.83 4.91 -3.21
CA LEU A 175 4.93 4.80 -2.06
C LEU A 175 3.50 4.82 -2.61
N ARG A 176 2.82 3.66 -2.57
CA ARG A 176 1.53 3.48 -3.23
C ARG A 176 0.50 2.91 -2.28
N THR A 177 -0.76 3.21 -2.56
CA THR A 177 -1.92 2.56 -1.95
C THR A 177 -2.43 1.44 -2.85
N CYS A 178 -2.95 0.38 -2.24
CA CYS A 178 -3.42 -0.81 -2.95
C CYS A 178 -4.58 -0.48 -3.90
N SER A 179 -4.52 -0.97 -5.14
CA SER A 179 -5.63 -0.87 -6.10
C SER A 179 -6.66 -2.00 -5.96
N GLY A 180 -6.59 -2.78 -4.88
CA GLY A 180 -7.53 -3.87 -4.59
C GLY A 180 -8.90 -3.33 -4.17
N GLU A 181 -9.96 -4.08 -4.47
CA GLU A 181 -11.29 -3.72 -3.99
C GLU A 181 -11.36 -3.76 -2.45
N ALA A 182 -11.86 -2.67 -1.86
CA ALA A 182 -11.94 -2.42 -0.42
C ALA A 182 -10.60 -2.77 0.25
N CYS A 183 -9.55 -2.02 -0.10
CA CYS A 183 -8.22 -2.22 0.43
C CYS A 183 -7.44 -0.91 0.45
N ASP A 184 -7.17 -0.41 1.66
CA ASP A 184 -6.45 0.85 1.88
C ASP A 184 -4.96 0.63 2.19
N ASN A 185 -4.47 -0.60 2.04
CA ASN A 185 -3.09 -0.94 2.40
C ASN A 185 -2.06 -0.12 1.61
N ALA A 186 -1.13 0.49 2.35
CA ALA A 186 0.11 1.04 1.87
C ALA A 186 1.08 -0.09 1.46
N PHE A 187 1.86 0.15 0.41
CA PHE A 187 2.99 -0.70 0.02
C PHE A 187 4.07 0.12 -0.67
N VAL A 188 5.26 -0.47 -0.84
CA VAL A 188 6.33 0.12 -1.64
C VAL A 188 6.53 -0.69 -2.93
N ASP A 189 6.51 0.00 -4.06
CA ASP A 189 6.78 -0.59 -5.36
C ASP A 189 8.29 -0.77 -5.58
N LEU A 190 8.77 -1.96 -5.24
CA LEU A 190 10.16 -2.38 -5.45
C LEU A 190 10.39 -3.03 -6.81
N THR A 191 9.38 -3.07 -7.70
CA THR A 191 9.55 -3.62 -9.04
C THR A 191 10.42 -2.71 -9.89
N ARG A 192 11.11 -3.30 -10.87
CA ARG A 192 11.97 -2.57 -11.79
C ARG A 192 11.19 -1.52 -12.60
N ASN A 193 9.99 -1.85 -13.03
CA ASN A 193 9.17 -1.03 -13.94
C ASN A 193 8.11 -0.18 -13.23
N ARG A 194 8.13 -0.12 -11.88
CA ARG A 194 7.14 0.60 -11.07
C ARG A 194 5.69 0.21 -11.44
N SER A 195 5.47 -1.09 -11.64
CA SER A 195 4.22 -1.64 -12.14
C SER A 195 3.40 -2.38 -11.08
N LYS A 196 3.84 -2.41 -9.82
CA LYS A 196 3.10 -3.09 -8.75
C LYS A 196 1.89 -2.25 -8.38
N GLN A 197 0.70 -2.84 -8.47
CA GLN A 197 -0.58 -2.18 -8.18
C GLN A 197 -1.25 -2.69 -6.89
N PHE A 198 -0.85 -3.86 -6.40
CA PHE A 198 -1.52 -4.54 -5.30
C PHE A 198 -0.55 -4.79 -4.14
N CYS A 199 -1.06 -4.71 -2.91
CA CYS A 199 -0.33 -5.13 -1.72
C CYS A 199 -0.17 -6.67 -1.69
N ASP A 200 0.92 -7.14 -1.06
CA ASP A 200 1.14 -8.57 -0.84
C ASP A 200 0.36 -9.07 0.38
N GLU A 201 0.18 -8.21 1.39
CA GLU A 201 -0.41 -8.55 2.71
C GLU A 201 -1.78 -9.21 2.59
N ALA A 202 -2.69 -8.62 1.82
CA ALA A 202 -4.05 -9.15 1.65
C ALA A 202 -4.23 -9.96 0.34
N ASN A 203 -3.12 -10.35 -0.31
CA ASN A 203 -3.11 -11.09 -1.58
C ASN A 203 -4.04 -10.49 -2.65
N CYS A 204 -4.04 -9.16 -2.77
CA CYS A 204 -5.01 -8.44 -3.60
C CYS A 204 -4.85 -8.73 -5.10
N ALA A 205 -3.63 -9.02 -5.55
CA ALA A 205 -3.39 -9.42 -6.94
C ALA A 205 -4.16 -10.69 -7.31
N ASN A 206 -4.06 -11.75 -6.49
CA ASN A 206 -4.78 -13.00 -6.74
C ASN A 206 -6.30 -12.79 -6.66
N ARG A 207 -6.78 -12.01 -5.69
CA ARG A 207 -8.21 -11.68 -5.60
C ARG A 207 -8.74 -10.99 -6.86
N ALA A 208 -7.99 -10.01 -7.39
CA ALA A 208 -8.34 -9.33 -8.63
C ALA A 208 -8.35 -10.30 -9.83
N HIS A 209 -7.34 -11.18 -9.94
CA HIS A 209 -7.28 -12.20 -10.98
C HIS A 209 -8.46 -13.19 -10.93
N VAL A 210 -8.78 -13.73 -9.74
CA VAL A 210 -9.90 -14.65 -9.54
C VAL A 210 -11.22 -13.98 -9.89
N ARG A 211 -11.42 -12.73 -9.50
CA ARG A 211 -12.63 -11.97 -9.84
C ARG A 211 -12.78 -11.79 -11.35
N ALA A 212 -11.71 -11.35 -12.02
CA ALA A 212 -11.70 -11.17 -13.47
C ALA A 212 -11.96 -12.50 -14.20
N TYR A 213 -11.39 -13.60 -13.71
CA TYR A 213 -11.65 -14.94 -14.25
C TYR A 213 -13.12 -15.34 -14.12
N ARG A 214 -13.72 -15.17 -12.93
CA ARG A 214 -15.15 -15.46 -12.69
C ARG A 214 -16.06 -14.60 -13.56
N ALA A 215 -15.75 -13.32 -13.74
CA ALA A 215 -16.51 -12.42 -14.61
C ALA A 215 -16.50 -12.88 -16.07
N ARG A 216 -15.35 -13.32 -16.59
CA ARG A 216 -15.25 -13.87 -17.96
C ARG A 216 -16.05 -15.17 -18.10
N ARG A 217 -15.99 -16.08 -17.13
CA ARG A 217 -16.77 -17.32 -17.14
C ARG A 217 -18.28 -17.07 -17.08
N ALA A 218 -18.72 -16.09 -16.29
CA ALA A 218 -20.12 -15.70 -16.21
C ALA A 218 -20.62 -15.07 -17.53
N ALA A 219 -19.79 -14.26 -18.19
CA ALA A 219 -20.11 -13.70 -19.50
C ALA A 219 -20.26 -14.79 -20.56
N GLU A 220 -19.34 -15.76 -20.60
CA GLU A 220 -19.43 -16.88 -21.56
C GLU A 220 -20.64 -17.78 -21.32
N ALA A 221 -20.98 -18.07 -20.06
CA ALA A 221 -22.20 -18.82 -19.73
C ALA A 221 -23.48 -18.03 -20.10
N GLY A 222 -23.48 -16.71 -19.90
CA GLY A 222 -24.57 -15.84 -20.32
C GLY A 222 -24.70 -15.69 -21.85
N ASP A 223 -23.58 -15.73 -22.58
CA ASP A 223 -23.55 -15.74 -24.04
C ASP A 223 -24.10 -17.06 -24.61
N GLU A 224 -23.84 -18.20 -23.96
CA GLU A 224 -24.45 -19.50 -24.31
C GLU A 224 -25.96 -19.52 -24.05
N GLU A 225 -26.41 -18.98 -22.92
CA GLU A 225 -27.83 -18.94 -22.54
C GLU A 225 -28.63 -17.94 -23.41
N THR A 226 -28.06 -16.77 -23.72
CA THR A 226 -28.67 -15.80 -24.65
C THR A 226 -28.63 -16.28 -26.10
N GLY A 227 -27.60 -17.02 -26.50
CA GLY A 227 -27.52 -17.72 -27.78
C GLY A 227 -28.61 -18.78 -27.93
N ALA A 228 -28.85 -19.58 -26.89
CA ALA A 228 -29.91 -20.59 -26.86
C ALA A 228 -31.31 -19.96 -26.94
N VAL A 229 -31.59 -18.91 -26.15
CA VAL A 229 -32.90 -18.21 -26.19
C VAL A 229 -33.14 -17.51 -27.54
N SER A 230 -32.10 -16.99 -28.17
CA SER A 230 -32.18 -16.38 -29.51
C SER A 230 -32.46 -17.41 -30.60
N ALA A 231 -31.84 -18.59 -30.51
CA ALA A 231 -32.09 -19.71 -31.41
C ALA A 231 -33.53 -20.26 -31.26
N ASP A 232 -34.00 -20.47 -30.03
CA ASP A 232 -35.37 -20.91 -29.74
C ASP A 232 -36.42 -19.93 -30.26
N ARG A 233 -36.16 -18.62 -30.10
CA ARG A 233 -37.04 -17.56 -30.60
C ARG A 233 -37.05 -17.45 -32.12
N ALA A 234 -35.94 -17.76 -32.80
CA ALA A 234 -35.88 -17.82 -34.26
C ALA A 234 -36.70 -19.01 -34.79
N VAL A 235 -36.56 -20.19 -34.19
CA VAL A 235 -37.34 -21.40 -34.54
C VAL A 235 -38.85 -21.18 -34.39
N GLN A 236 -39.27 -20.49 -33.32
CA GLN A 236 -40.69 -20.17 -33.11
C GLN A 236 -41.24 -19.12 -34.09
N GLN A 237 -40.42 -18.17 -34.57
CA GLN A 237 -40.86 -17.17 -35.55
C GLN A 237 -41.00 -17.73 -36.96
N ASP A 238 -40.14 -18.66 -37.37
CA ASP A 238 -40.28 -19.38 -38.63
C ASP A 238 -41.53 -20.30 -38.62
N ALA A 239 -41.83 -20.96 -37.49
CA ALA A 239 -43.04 -21.77 -37.34
C ALA A 239 -44.36 -20.96 -37.41
N VAL A 240 -44.34 -19.66 -37.07
CA VAL A 240 -45.52 -18.77 -37.18
C VAL A 240 -45.69 -18.21 -38.59
N ARG A 241 -44.61 -18.11 -39.38
CA ARG A 241 -44.66 -17.64 -40.78
C ARG A 241 -45.26 -18.67 -41.75
N ASP A 242 -45.16 -19.97 -41.45
CA ASP A 242 -45.74 -21.05 -42.28
C ASP A 242 -47.23 -21.30 -42.03
N ARG A 243 -47.89 -20.50 -41.18
CA ARG A 243 -49.33 -20.59 -40.91
C ARG A 243 -50.09 -19.47 -41.62
N ALA A 244 -50.23 -19.60 -42.95
CA ALA A 244 -51.15 -18.78 -43.73
C ALA A 244 -52.61 -19.10 -43.34
N PRO A 245 -53.49 -18.10 -43.13
CA PRO A 245 -54.92 -18.35 -43.04
C PRO A 245 -55.51 -18.45 -44.45
N ASP A 246 -56.15 -19.58 -44.75
CA ASP A 246 -57.03 -19.73 -45.90
C ASP A 246 -58.31 -18.91 -45.69
N GLY A 247 -58.64 -18.01 -46.62
CA GLY A 247 -59.88 -17.23 -46.57
C GLY A 247 -60.13 -16.35 -47.80
N GLU A 248 -61.27 -16.56 -48.46
CA GLU A 248 -61.69 -16.12 -49.79
C GLU A 248 -61.75 -14.60 -50.09
N GLY A 249 -61.26 -14.28 -51.30
CA GLY A 249 -61.67 -13.29 -52.32
C GLY A 249 -62.59 -12.09 -52.03
N THR A 250 -62.20 -10.91 -52.56
CA THR A 250 -63.04 -9.99 -53.38
C THR A 250 -62.16 -9.00 -54.20
N LYS A 251 -62.70 -8.57 -55.35
CA LYS A 251 -62.16 -8.01 -56.61
C LYS A 251 -61.39 -6.65 -56.61
N PRO A 252 -60.77 -6.27 -57.77
CA PRO A 252 -59.79 -5.18 -57.88
C PRO A 252 -60.36 -3.81 -58.29
N GLY A 253 -59.66 -2.72 -57.91
CA GLY A 253 -60.00 -1.34 -58.27
C GLY A 253 -58.80 -0.38 -58.43
N LYS A 254 -58.49 -0.04 -59.68
CA LYS A 254 -57.89 1.18 -60.28
C LYS A 254 -56.86 2.08 -59.52
N LYS A 255 -55.66 2.15 -60.13
CA LYS A 255 -54.83 3.32 -60.58
C LYS A 255 -54.66 4.58 -59.69
N ALA A 256 -53.39 4.92 -59.38
CA ALA A 256 -52.71 6.22 -59.62
C ALA A 256 -51.22 6.06 -59.24
N LYS A 257 -50.22 6.04 -60.14
CA LYS A 257 -49.52 7.10 -60.89
C LYS A 257 -48.79 8.16 -60.01
N LYS A 258 -47.49 8.34 -60.35
CA LYS A 258 -46.53 9.44 -60.03
C LYS A 258 -45.85 9.39 -58.65
N ASP A 259 -44.58 9.76 -58.47
CA ASP A 259 -43.61 10.42 -59.35
C ASP A 259 -42.16 10.09 -58.93
N LYS A 260 -41.23 10.21 -59.88
CA LYS A 260 -39.78 10.10 -59.70
C LYS A 260 -39.25 11.32 -58.94
N GLY A 261 -38.30 11.11 -58.03
CA GLY A 261 -37.60 12.20 -57.34
C GLY A 261 -36.17 11.83 -56.94
N LYS A 262 -35.29 11.62 -57.92
CA LYS A 262 -33.83 11.51 -57.74
C LYS A 262 -33.27 12.92 -57.53
N LYS A 263 -32.55 13.21 -56.43
CA LYS A 263 -31.52 14.26 -56.44
C LYS A 263 -30.44 14.08 -55.36
N LYS A 264 -29.21 14.02 -55.86
CA LYS A 264 -27.93 14.14 -55.16
C LYS A 264 -27.74 15.57 -54.64
N SER A 265 -27.05 15.73 -53.50
CA SER A 265 -25.97 16.73 -53.28
C SER A 265 -25.56 16.74 -51.80
N LYS A 266 -24.32 16.40 -51.42
CA LYS A 266 -23.07 17.19 -51.40
C LYS A 266 -22.96 18.21 -50.23
N LYS A 267 -21.88 18.01 -49.46
CA LYS A 267 -20.93 19.01 -48.89
C LYS A 267 -21.27 19.80 -47.60
N HIS A 268 -20.38 19.58 -46.62
CA HIS A 268 -19.58 20.54 -45.83
C HIS A 268 -20.17 21.34 -44.65
N LYS A 269 -19.52 21.09 -43.49
CA LYS A 269 -18.74 22.03 -42.65
C LYS A 269 -19.51 22.98 -41.73
N LYS A 270 -19.35 22.78 -40.41
CA LYS A 270 -18.49 23.65 -39.59
C LYS A 270 -17.99 22.90 -38.37
#